data_AF-A0A376REC2-F1
#
_entry.id   AF-A0A376REC2-F1
#
_cell.length_a   1.000
_cell.length_b   1.000
_cell.length_c   1.000
_cell.angle_alpha   90.00
_cell.angle_beta   90.00
_cell.angle_gamma   90.00
#
_symmetry.space_group_name_H-M   'P 1'
#
loop_
_entity.id
_entity.type
_entity.pdbx_description
1 polymer ?
#
loop_
_entity_poly.entity_id
_entity_poly.type
_entity_poly.pdbx_seq_one_letter_code
_entity_poly.pdbx_strand_id
1 'polypeptide(L)' 'MVSVGPTTSMRMESFEREFIEQTGVKLVVGKGGMGPLTEEGCKKFKALHVIFPGRPARCWRQPR' A
#
# COMPACT_ATOMS: atom_id res chain seq x y z
N MET A 1 -12.39 11.85 17.14
CA MET A 1 -11.04 11.25 17.01
C MET A 1 -11.13 10.17 15.95
N VAL A 2 -10.48 10.35 14.80
CA VAL A 2 -10.52 9.39 13.69
C VAL A 2 -9.12 8.81 13.53
N SER A 3 -9.01 7.49 13.49
CA SER A 3 -7.76 6.79 13.24
C SER A 3 -7.83 6.13 11.86
N VAL A 4 -6.87 6.42 11.00
CA VAL A 4 -6.71 5.77 9.70
C VAL A 4 -5.41 4.96 9.74
N GLY A 5 -5.52 3.68 10.09
CA GLY A 5 -4.39 2.76 10.06
C GLY A 5 -4.27 2.03 8.72
N PRO A 6 -3.06 1.67 8.27
CA PRO A 6 -2.90 0.89 7.04
C PRO A 6 -3.45 -0.53 7.21
N THR A 7 -4.10 -1.04 6.16
CA THR A 7 -4.59 -2.41 6.07
C THR A 7 -3.52 -3.33 5.46
N THR A 8 -3.64 -4.64 5.71
CA THR A 8 -2.73 -5.64 5.13
C THR A 8 -2.77 -5.61 3.60
N SER A 9 -1.61 -5.39 2.97
CA SER A 9 -1.43 -5.26 1.51
C SER A 9 -1.72 -6.56 0.75
N MET A 10 -1.46 -7.73 1.34
CA MET A 10 -1.73 -9.04 0.71
C MET A 10 -3.17 -9.24 0.21
N ARG A 11 -4.15 -8.52 0.76
CA ARG A 11 -5.56 -8.62 0.30
C ARG A 11 -5.79 -7.97 -1.06
N MET A 12 -4.91 -7.05 -1.48
CA MET A 12 -5.00 -6.33 -2.74
C MET A 12 -4.04 -6.85 -3.81
N GLU A 13 -3.23 -7.87 -3.49
CA GLU A 13 -2.15 -8.35 -4.37
C GLU A 13 -2.66 -8.82 -5.74
N SER A 14 -3.78 -9.54 -5.79
CA SER A 14 -4.37 -10.02 -7.05
C SER A 14 -4.93 -8.90 -7.92
N PHE A 15 -5.29 -7.76 -7.32
CA PHE A 15 -5.96 -6.65 -8.00
C PHE A 15 -5.02 -5.47 -8.24
N GLU A 16 -3.85 -5.42 -7.60
CA GLU A 16 -2.95 -4.27 -7.62
C GLU A 16 -2.43 -3.95 -9.02
N ARG A 17 -2.18 -4.98 -9.84
CA ARG A 17 -1.75 -4.78 -11.23
C ARG A 17 -2.82 -4.08 -12.07
N GLU A 18 -4.05 -4.60 -12.06
CA GLU A 18 -5.18 -4.01 -12.80
C GLU A 18 -5.55 -2.64 -12.24
N PHE A 19 -5.47 -2.49 -10.92
CA PHE A 19 -5.75 -1.23 -10.25
C PHE A 19 -4.75 -0.14 -10.66
N ILE A 20 -3.45 -0.44 -10.70
CA ILE A 20 -2.42 0.51 -11.13
C ILE A 20 -2.61 0.87 -12.62
N GLU A 21 -2.99 -0.10 -13.47
CA GLU A 21 -3.26 0.15 -14.89
C GLU A 21 -4.48 1.07 -15.10
N GLN A 22 -5.57 0.85 -14.37
CA GLN A 22 -6.80 1.62 -14.50
C GLN A 22 -6.71 3.01 -13.86
N THR A 23 -6.08 3.11 -12.68
CA THR A 23 -6.06 4.36 -11.90
C THR A 23 -4.79 5.19 -12.11
N GLY A 24 -3.72 4.60 -12.64
CA GLY A 24 -2.43 5.27 -12.80
C GLY A 24 -1.77 5.65 -11.47
N VAL A 25 -2.15 4.99 -10.37
CA VAL A 25 -1.60 5.26 -9.04
C VAL A 25 -0.11 4.92 -9.00
N LYS A 26 0.70 5.88 -8.57
CA LYS A 26 2.16 5.75 -8.50
C LYS A 26 2.69 5.40 -7.10
N LEU A 27 1.83 5.45 -6.08
CA LEU A 27 2.22 5.23 -4.69
C LEU A 27 1.16 4.41 -3.97
N VAL A 28 1.57 3.26 -3.44
CA VAL A 28 0.72 2.41 -2.61
C VAL A 28 1.35 2.31 -1.22
N VAL A 29 0.56 2.62 -0.18
CA VAL A 29 1.02 2.57 1.22
C VAL A 29 0.24 1.49 1.96
N GLY A 30 0.94 0.51 2.52
CA GLY A 30 0.31 -0.63 3.19
C GLY A 30 1.14 -1.18 4.33
N LYS A 31 0.65 -2.26 4.96
CA LYS A 31 1.44 -3.06 5.90
C LYS A 31 1.51 -4.51 5.45
N GLY A 32 2.68 -5.14 5.66
CA GLY A 32 2.95 -6.50 5.21
C GLY A 32 3.76 -6.53 3.91
N GLY A 33 4.30 -7.69 3.59
CA GLY A 33 4.99 -7.93 2.31
C GLY A 33 3.98 -8.06 1.17
N MET A 34 4.46 -7.85 -0.05
CA MET A 34 3.69 -8.09 -1.26
C MET A 34 4.34 -9.19 -2.08
N GLY A 35 3.52 -9.99 -2.77
CA GLY A 35 3.95 -11.05 -3.66
C GLY A 35 4.40 -10.57 -5.05
N PRO A 36 4.74 -11.53 -5.92
CA PRO A 36 5.41 -11.27 -7.20
C PRO A 36 4.55 -10.48 -8.20
N LEU A 37 3.22 -10.60 -8.14
CA LEU A 37 2.30 -9.90 -9.05
C LEU A 37 2.35 -8.38 -8.86
N THR A 38 2.43 -7.91 -7.61
CA THR A 38 2.53 -6.48 -7.34
C THR A 38 3.92 -5.95 -7.70
N GLU A 39 4.97 -6.74 -7.56
CA GLU A 39 6.32 -6.36 -8.00
C GLU A 39 6.37 -6.14 -9.51
N GLU A 40 5.76 -7.03 -10.29
CA GLU A 40 5.63 -6.88 -11.75
C GLU A 40 4.81 -5.63 -12.12
N GLY A 41 3.69 -5.39 -11.43
CA GLY A 41 2.88 -4.19 -11.60
C GLY A 41 3.66 -2.91 -11.31
N CYS A 42 4.42 -2.89 -10.21
CA CYS A 42 5.25 -1.76 -9.82
C CYS A 42 6.36 -1.48 -10.85
N LYS A 43 7.01 -2.52 -11.37
CA LYS A 43 8.03 -2.39 -12.43
C LYS A 43 7.44 -1.87 -13.74
N LYS A 44 6.30 -2.40 -14.17
CA LYS A 44 5.68 -2.06 -15.46
C LYS A 44 5.13 -0.63 -15.47
N PHE A 45 4.51 -0.20 -14.38
CA PHE A 45 3.79 1.08 -14.30
C PHE A 45 4.53 2.15 -13.48
N LYS A 46 5.78 1.88 -13.06
CA LYS A 46 6.60 2.78 -12.21
C LYS A 46 5.85 3.21 -10.94
N ALA A 47 5.22 2.26 -10.28
CA ALA A 47 4.58 2.48 -8.99
C ALA A 47 5.53 2.07 -7.85
N LEU A 48 5.49 2.80 -6.75
CA LEU A 48 6.23 2.51 -5.53
C LEU A 48 5.28 1.96 -4.48
N HIS A 49 5.63 0.80 -3.93
CA HIS A 49 5.00 0.32 -2.71
C HIS A 49 5.86 0.67 -1.51
N VAL A 50 5.26 1.40 -0.58
CA VAL A 50 5.90 1.79 0.67
C VAL A 50 5.23 1.03 1.81
N ILE A 51 6.04 0.23 2.48
CA ILE A 51 5.62 -0.47 3.69
C ILE A 51 5.65 0.55 4.82
N PHE A 52 4.54 0.69 5.54
CA PHE A 52 4.48 1.47 6.77
C PHE A 52 4.87 0.58 7.95
N PRO A 53 6.09 0.73 8.52
CA PRO A 53 6.50 -0.03 9.69
C PRO A 53 5.80 0.53 10.94
N GLY A 54 4.58 0.05 11.25
CA GLY A 54 3.86 0.59 12.39
C GLY A 54 2.65 -0.23 12.84
N ARG A 55 2.47 -0.29 14.17
CA ARG A 55 1.27 -0.83 14.83
C ARG A 55 0.03 -0.05 14.36
N PRO A 56 -1.14 -0.71 14.19
CA PRO A 56 -2.35 -0.03 13.75
C PRO A 56 -2.71 1.10 14.73
N ALA A 57 -3.15 2.24 14.18
CA ALA A 57 -3.75 3.39 14.87
C ALA A 57 -2.89 4.22 15.84
N ARG A 58 -1.93 3.65 16.58
CA ARG A 58 -1.30 4.36 17.71
C ARG A 58 -0.23 5.38 17.32
N CYS A 59 0.41 5.23 16.15
CA CYS A 59 1.55 6.04 15.73
C CYS A 59 1.16 7.39 15.10
N TRP A 60 -0.07 7.52 14.56
CA TRP A 60 -0.60 8.77 14.01
C TRP A 60 -1.24 9.66 15.11
N ARG A 61 -0.54 9.84 16.23
CA ARG A 61 -0.80 11.03 17.07
C ARG A 61 -0.14 12.20 16.33
N GLN A 62 -0.93 13.03 15.66
CA GLN A 62 -0.44 14.35 15.26
C GLN A 62 0.14 15.03 16.52
N PRO A 63 1.36 15.60 16.46
CA PRO A 63 1.82 16.46 17.54
C PRO A 63 0.81 17.60 17.67
N ARG A 64 0.31 17.84 18.88
CA ARG A 64 -0.39 19.10 19.18
C ARG A 64 0.60 20.24 19.06
#